data_AF-A0AAU0RKX2-F1
#
_entry.id   AF-A0AAU0RKX2-F1
#
_cell.length_a   1.000
_cell.length_b   1.000
_cell.length_c   1.000
_cell.angle_alpha   90.00
_cell.angle_beta   90.00
_cell.angle_gamma   90.00
#
_symmetry.space_group_name_H-M   'P 1'
#
loop_
_entity.id
_entity.type
_entity.pdbx_description
1 polymer ?
#
loop_
_entity_poly.entity_id
_entity_poly.type
_entity_poly.pdbx_seq_one_letter_code
_entity_poly.pdbx_strand_id
1 'polypeptide(L)'
;MGKIEQFPIDDVPATLPFSTRLAKEQRWTKKFTQRAILEYKRFILICCVLDEGASPSKIVDEVWHLHLTYTHSYREAFCRCTLGKELHHIPSSGGNEEDSRHMKWYQESPEPPCRKI
;
A
#
# COMPACT_ATOMS: atom_id res chain seq x y z
N MET A 1 -12.58 4.74 -13.61
CA MET A 1 -11.95 4.48 -12.30
C MET A 1 -11.86 2.98 -12.10
N GLY A 2 -10.68 2.42 -11.80
CA GLY A 2 -10.50 0.97 -11.65
C GLY A 2 -10.99 0.44 -10.29
N LYS A 3 -11.25 -0.88 -10.20
CA LYS A 3 -11.75 -1.55 -8.98
C LYS A 3 -10.88 -1.28 -7.74
N ILE A 4 -9.55 -1.23 -7.90
CA ILE A 4 -8.58 -0.99 -6.81
C ILE A 4 -8.75 0.41 -6.23
N GLU A 5 -8.89 1.43 -7.10
CA GLU A 5 -9.01 2.81 -6.69
C GLU A 5 -10.31 3.06 -5.91
N GLN A 6 -11.39 2.40 -6.32
CA GLN A 6 -12.71 2.49 -5.69
C GLN A 6 -12.87 1.61 -4.44
N PHE A 7 -11.90 0.77 -4.09
CA PHE A 7 -12.01 -0.11 -2.94
C PHE A 7 -12.31 0.68 -1.64
N PRO A 8 -13.39 0.36 -0.91
CA PRO A 8 -13.77 1.08 0.30
C PRO A 8 -12.88 0.61 1.47
N ILE A 9 -11.71 1.24 1.62
CA ILE A 9 -10.77 0.89 2.71
C ILE A 9 -11.30 1.30 4.09
N ASP A 10 -12.14 2.33 4.14
CA ASP A 10 -12.90 2.70 5.33
C ASP A 10 -14.22 1.95 5.31
N ASP A 11 -14.50 1.23 6.40
CA ASP A 11 -15.81 0.64 6.64
C ASP A 11 -16.72 1.69 7.29
N VAL A 12 -17.75 2.12 6.57
CA VAL A 12 -18.68 3.21 6.96
C VAL A 12 -19.34 3.00 8.34
N PRO A 13 -19.71 1.78 8.77
CA PRO A 13 -20.29 1.54 10.09
C PRO A 13 -19.26 1.53 11.24
N ALA A 14 -17.94 1.51 10.95
CA ALA A 14 -16.93 1.31 11.98
C ALA A 14 -16.79 2.54 12.88
N THR A 15 -16.80 2.31 14.20
CA THR A 15 -16.58 3.36 15.21
C THR A 15 -15.22 4.03 15.09
N LEU A 16 -14.22 3.33 14.55
CA LEU A 16 -12.90 3.84 14.23
C LEU A 16 -12.52 3.42 12.80
N PRO A 17 -12.79 4.25 11.78
CA PRO A 17 -12.43 3.95 10.40
C PRO A 17 -10.92 3.77 10.22
N PHE A 18 -10.52 2.96 9.23
CA PHE A 18 -9.13 2.68 8.90
C PHE A 18 -8.29 3.96 8.78
N SER A 19 -8.77 4.93 8.01
CA SER A 19 -8.08 6.20 7.77
C SER A 19 -7.94 7.04 9.04
N THR A 20 -8.88 6.93 9.98
CA THR A 20 -8.81 7.62 11.27
C THR A 20 -7.75 7.00 12.16
N ARG A 21 -7.70 5.66 12.21
CA ARG A 21 -6.65 4.94 12.94
C ARG A 21 -5.26 5.23 12.36
N LEU A 22 -5.12 5.14 11.04
CA LEU A 22 -3.87 5.44 10.33
C LEU A 22 -3.38 6.86 10.63
N ALA A 23 -4.26 7.86 10.53
CA ALA A 23 -3.94 9.24 10.85
C ALA A 23 -3.43 9.40 12.29
N LYS A 24 -4.07 8.72 13.26
CA LYS A 24 -3.71 8.78 14.67
C LYS A 24 -2.35 8.13 14.94
N GLU A 25 -2.13 6.92 14.45
CA GLU A 25 -0.89 6.16 14.69
C GLU A 25 0.32 6.84 14.06
N GLN A 26 0.17 7.37 12.84
CA GLN A 26 1.27 8.01 12.10
C GLN A 26 1.40 9.51 12.36
N ARG A 27 0.48 10.10 13.13
CA ARG A 27 0.36 11.56 13.37
C ARG A 27 0.22 12.36 12.06
N TRP A 28 -0.60 11.85 11.14
CA TRP A 28 -0.85 12.50 9.85
C TRP A 28 -2.12 13.35 9.86
N THR A 29 -2.13 14.40 9.04
CA THR A 29 -3.36 15.15 8.77
C THR A 29 -4.32 14.31 7.94
N LYS A 30 -5.63 14.53 8.08
CA LYS A 30 -6.66 13.85 7.25
C LYS A 30 -6.35 13.93 5.75
N LYS A 31 -5.93 15.11 5.27
CA LYS A 31 -5.60 15.33 3.85
C LYS A 31 -4.40 14.48 3.41
N PHE A 32 -3.36 14.42 4.24
CA PHE A 32 -2.19 13.59 3.96
C PHE A 32 -2.55 12.10 3.96
N THR A 33 -3.30 11.65 4.96
CA THR A 33 -3.72 10.25 5.07
C THR A 33 -4.50 9.78 3.84
N GLN A 34 -5.42 10.60 3.32
CA GLN A 34 -6.17 10.28 2.11
C GLN A 34 -5.26 10.18 0.87
N ARG A 35 -4.24 11.05 0.77
CA ARG A 35 -3.23 10.94 -0.29
C ARG A 35 -2.40 9.65 -0.15
N ALA A 36 -1.93 9.34 1.05
CA ALA A 36 -1.15 8.13 1.32
C ALA A 36 -1.95 6.85 0.95
N ILE A 37 -3.24 6.81 1.28
CA ILE A 37 -4.15 5.70 0.90
C ILE A 37 -4.29 5.60 -0.62
N LEU A 38 -4.39 6.73 -1.33
CA LEU A 38 -4.46 6.73 -2.79
C LEU A 38 -3.17 6.21 -3.42
N GLU A 39 -2.00 6.66 -2.94
CA GLU A 39 -0.72 6.16 -3.43
C GLU A 39 -0.52 4.67 -3.11
N TYR A 40 -1.01 4.20 -1.96
CA TYR A 40 -1.03 2.77 -1.64
C TYR A 40 -1.82 1.97 -2.69
N LYS A 41 -3.02 2.42 -3.06
CA LYS A 41 -3.83 1.75 -4.10
C LYS A 41 -3.14 1.76 -5.46
N ARG A 42 -2.45 2.85 -5.83
CA ARG A 42 -1.64 2.91 -7.06
C ARG A 42 -0.44 1.97 -7.01
N PHE A 43 0.25 1.92 -5.89
CA PHE A 43 1.35 1.00 -5.70
C PHE A 43 0.91 -0.48 -5.83
N ILE A 44 -0.25 -0.83 -5.27
CA ILE A 44 -0.84 -2.17 -5.46
C ILE A 44 -1.12 -2.47 -6.95
N LEU A 45 -1.57 -1.48 -7.73
CA LEU A 45 -1.71 -1.66 -9.18
C LEU A 45 -0.37 -1.98 -9.85
N ILE A 46 0.72 -1.33 -9.43
CA ILE A 46 2.08 -1.64 -9.93
C ILE A 46 2.45 -3.10 -9.59
N CYS A 47 2.23 -3.55 -8.35
CA CYS A 47 2.45 -4.95 -7.95
C CYS A 47 1.57 -5.97 -8.69
N CYS A 48 0.45 -5.55 -9.27
CA CYS A 48 -0.38 -6.41 -10.10
C CYS A 48 0.19 -6.62 -11.50
N VAL A 49 1.00 -5.67 -11.99
CA VAL A 49 1.55 -5.66 -13.36
C VAL A 49 3.00 -6.15 -13.42
N LEU A 50 3.79 -5.91 -12.37
CA LEU A 50 5.19 -6.33 -12.33
C LEU A 50 5.34 -7.77 -11.81
N ASP A 51 6.04 -8.61 -12.58
CA ASP A 51 6.37 -9.98 -12.19
C ASP A 51 7.53 -10.05 -11.19
N GLU A 52 8.51 -9.13 -11.28
CA GLU A 52 9.71 -9.12 -10.44
C GLU A 52 9.49 -8.49 -9.04
N GLY A 53 8.28 -8.01 -8.73
CA GLY A 53 7.98 -7.31 -7.49
C GLY A 53 8.27 -5.80 -7.53
N ALA A 54 8.04 -5.13 -6.40
CA ALA A 54 8.29 -3.70 -6.24
C ALA A 54 8.52 -3.35 -4.76
N SER A 55 9.31 -2.31 -4.49
CA SER A 55 9.47 -1.76 -3.15
C SER A 55 8.49 -0.59 -2.93
N PRO A 56 7.66 -0.60 -1.88
CA PRO A 56 6.88 0.57 -1.53
C PRO A 56 7.79 1.70 -1.00
N SER A 57 7.31 2.94 -1.11
CA SER A 57 7.86 4.02 -0.29
C SER A 57 7.49 3.81 1.18
N LYS A 58 8.26 4.39 2.12
CA LYS A 58 7.94 4.29 3.55
C LYS A 58 6.49 4.68 3.89
N ILE A 59 5.96 5.73 3.26
CA ILE A 59 4.58 6.18 3.51
C ILE A 59 3.57 5.14 3.06
N VAL A 60 3.75 4.56 1.87
CA VAL A 60 2.89 3.50 1.33
C VAL A 60 2.98 2.23 2.18
N ASP A 61 4.18 1.92 2.66
CA ASP A 61 4.47 0.77 3.49
C ASP A 61 3.71 0.84 4.83
N GLU A 62 3.66 1.99 5.50
CA GLU A 62 2.85 2.18 6.71
C GLU A 62 1.35 1.94 6.46
N VAL A 63 0.82 2.36 5.30
CA VAL A 63 -0.57 2.08 4.93
C VAL A 63 -0.79 0.59 4.73
N TRP A 64 0.14 -0.07 4.02
CA TRP A 64 0.03 -1.49 3.74
C TRP A 64 0.12 -2.32 5.02
N HIS A 65 1.10 -2.03 5.89
CA HIS A 65 1.23 -2.67 7.20
C HIS A 65 -0.05 -2.60 8.01
N LEU A 66 -0.69 -1.43 8.08
CA LEU A 66 -1.96 -1.33 8.79
C LEU A 66 -3.03 -2.19 8.10
N HIS A 67 -3.14 -2.18 6.76
CA HIS A 67 -4.16 -2.96 6.05
C HIS A 67 -3.99 -4.47 6.26
N LEU A 68 -2.75 -4.98 6.35
CA LEU A 68 -2.49 -6.39 6.68
C LEU A 68 -3.11 -6.82 8.03
N THR A 69 -3.25 -5.90 8.98
CA THR A 69 -3.90 -6.20 10.27
C THR A 69 -5.42 -6.31 10.17
N TYR A 70 -6.04 -5.78 9.12
CA TYR A 70 -7.47 -5.91 8.82
C TYR A 70 -7.69 -7.15 7.96
N THR A 71 -7.39 -8.32 8.51
CA THR A 71 -7.23 -9.57 7.76
C THR A 71 -8.39 -9.92 6.83
N HIS A 72 -9.65 -9.70 7.25
CA HIS A 72 -10.82 -9.94 6.38
C HIS A 72 -10.92 -8.91 5.23
N SER A 73 -10.70 -7.63 5.52
CA SER A 73 -10.66 -6.57 4.49
C SER A 73 -9.54 -6.83 3.48
N TYR A 74 -8.35 -7.18 3.97
CA TYR A 74 -7.19 -7.39 3.12
C TYR A 74 -7.29 -8.69 2.30
N ARG A 75 -7.50 -9.83 2.95
CA ARG A 75 -7.44 -11.14 2.28
C ARG A 75 -8.67 -11.39 1.43
N GLU A 76 -9.86 -11.30 2.02
CA GLU A 76 -11.09 -11.65 1.31
C GLU A 76 -11.57 -10.51 0.41
N ALA A 77 -11.79 -9.32 0.97
CA ALA A 77 -12.39 -8.23 0.19
C ALA A 77 -11.41 -7.63 -0.83
N PHE A 78 -10.17 -7.37 -0.44
CA PHE A 78 -9.19 -6.72 -1.31
C PHE A 78 -8.50 -7.73 -2.24
N CYS A 79 -7.68 -8.65 -1.73
CA CYS A 79 -6.92 -9.59 -2.55
C CYS A 79 -7.82 -10.51 -3.37
N ARG A 80 -8.68 -11.29 -2.73
CA ARG A 80 -9.51 -12.29 -3.43
C ARG A 80 -10.60 -11.66 -4.29
N CYS A 81 -11.42 -10.76 -3.74
CA CYS A 81 -12.58 -10.22 -4.45
C CYS A 81 -12.27 -9.04 -5.38
N THR A 82 -11.31 -8.18 -5.00
CA THR A 82 -11.00 -6.96 -5.78
C THR A 82 -9.87 -7.18 -6.76
N LEU A 83 -8.75 -7.77 -6.32
CA LEU A 83 -7.57 -8.01 -7.16
C LEU A 83 -7.68 -9.30 -7.98
N GLY A 84 -8.36 -10.32 -7.44
CA GLY A 84 -8.37 -11.66 -8.02
C GLY A 84 -7.02 -12.38 -7.90
N LYS A 85 -6.09 -11.87 -7.08
CA LYS A 85 -4.79 -12.46 -6.78
C LYS A 85 -4.39 -12.18 -5.35
N GLU A 86 -3.67 -13.12 -4.76
CA GLU A 86 -2.99 -12.91 -3.48
C GLU A 86 -1.78 -11.99 -3.70
N LEU A 87 -1.60 -11.05 -2.77
CA LEU A 87 -0.38 -10.27 -2.65
C LEU A 87 0.18 -10.50 -1.25
N HIS A 88 1.49 -10.67 -1.16
CA HIS A 88 2.18 -10.89 0.09
C HIS A 88 3.15 -9.75 0.33
N HIS A 89 3.06 -9.16 1.52
CA HIS A 89 4.09 -8.28 2.03
C HIS A 89 5.20 -9.14 2.62
N ILE A 90 6.42 -8.99 2.12
CA ILE A 90 7.59 -9.76 2.54
C ILE A 90 8.52 -8.79 3.26
N PRO A 91 8.85 -9.03 4.54
CA PRO A 91 9.81 -8.21 5.25
C PRO A 91 11.16 -8.16 4.53
N SER A 92 11.77 -6.99 4.54
CA SER A 92 13.14 -6.81 4.09
C SER A 92 14.08 -7.62 4.99
N SER A 93 14.96 -8.42 4.37
CA SER A 93 16.03 -9.17 5.04
C SER A 93 17.22 -8.28 5.46
N GLY A 94 17.26 -7.04 4.96
CA GLY A 94 18.34 -6.07 5.10
C GLY A 94 19.59 -6.41 4.26
N GLY A 95 20.52 -5.45 4.21
CA GLY A 95 21.85 -5.64 3.66
C GLY A 95 22.01 -5.24 2.20
N ASN A 96 23.27 -5.20 1.75
CA ASN A 96 23.67 -4.59 0.47
C ASN A 96 22.98 -5.21 -0.76
N GLU A 97 22.71 -6.52 -0.75
CA GLU A 97 22.03 -7.20 -1.86
C GLU A 97 20.57 -6.75 -1.98
N GLU A 98 19.88 -6.59 -0.85
CA GLU A 98 18.50 -6.15 -0.85
C GLU A 98 18.38 -4.66 -1.15
N ASP A 99 19.31 -3.85 -0.62
CA ASP A 99 19.43 -2.43 -0.99
C ASP A 99 19.63 -2.26 -2.51
N SER A 100 20.46 -3.12 -3.11
CA SER A 100 20.69 -3.13 -4.56
C SER A 100 19.43 -3.54 -5.34
N ARG A 101 18.69 -4.54 -4.84
CA ARG A 101 17.40 -4.96 -5.43
C ARG A 101 16.35 -3.86 -5.35
N HIS A 102 16.22 -3.20 -4.19
CA HIS A 102 15.34 -2.05 -4.01
C HIS A 102 15.72 -0.93 -4.97
N MET A 103 17.01 -0.60 -5.09
CA MET A 103 17.50 0.42 -6.03
C MET A 103 17.15 0.07 -7.48
N LYS A 104 17.27 -1.19 -7.90
CA LYS A 104 16.86 -1.65 -9.23
C LYS A 104 15.37 -1.39 -9.46
N TRP A 105 14.50 -1.82 -8.54
CA TRP A 105 13.06 -1.55 -8.64
C TRP A 105 12.74 -0.06 -8.66
N TYR A 106 13.48 0.77 -7.91
CA TYR A 106 13.34 2.22 -7.94
C TYR A 106 13.67 2.83 -9.31
N GLN A 107 14.66 2.29 -10.03
CA GLN A 107 15.06 2.78 -11.35
C GLN A 107 14.13 2.32 -12.47
N GLU A 108 13.51 1.14 -12.30
CA GLU A 108 12.65 0.51 -13.32
C GLU A 108 11.16 0.84 -13.15
N SER A 109 10.76 1.43 -12.02
CA SER A 109 9.37 1.83 -11.77
C SER A 109 8.94 2.98 -12.70
N PRO A 110 7.78 2.87 -13.36
CA PRO A 110 7.32 3.86 -14.35
C PRO A 110 6.86 5.20 -13.76
N GLU A 111 6.77 5.35 -12.43
CA GLU A 111 6.44 6.62 -11.78
C GLU A 111 7.67 7.26 -11.11
N PRO A 112 7.91 8.58 -11.29
CA PRO A 112 8.96 9.27 -10.57
C PRO A 112 8.64 9.32 -9.07
N PRO A 113 9.65 9.20 -8.20
CA PRO A 113 9.43 9.09 -6.76
C PRO A 113 8.74 10.35 -6.24
N CYS A 114 7.66 10.16 -5.47
CA CYS A 114 7.16 11.15 -4.53
C CYS A 114 8.25 11.44 -3.49
N ARG A 115 9.25 12.26 -3.84
CA ARG A 115 10.29 12.75 -2.93
C ARG A 115 9.77 13.79 -1.93
N LYS A 116 8.49 14.17 -2.02
CA LYS A 116 7.87 15.19 -1.17
C LYS A 116 6.38 14.88 -1.00
N ILE A 117 6.05 14.04 -0.03
CA ILE A 117 4.78 14.19 0.68
C ILE A 117 5.14 14.46 2.14
#